data_AF-A0A9W7AWI1-F1
#
_entry.id   AF-A0A9W7AWI1-F1
#
_cell.length_a   1.000
_cell.length_b   1.000
_cell.length_c   1.000
_cell.angle_alpha   90.00
_cell.angle_beta   90.00
_cell.angle_gamma   90.00
#
_symmetry.space_group_name_H-M   'P 1'
#
loop_
_entity.id
_entity.type
_entity.pdbx_description
1 polymer ?
#
loop_
_entity_poly.entity_id
_entity_poly.type
_entity_poly.pdbx_seq_one_letter_code
_entity_poly.pdbx_strand_id
1 'polypeptide(L)'
;MATPLALSQAVGVTSSPSTAPKSSKQPSAYLPEVDVNNLVVWNSKRRKCCGYLNKKGGSAGSSGGLFSKRRNWQKRFFILEHRIGGSENYLLKYYAKPDDSKPKGVLPLDGAEVLEDFEVSKSKKEKEFMFQLKVPGRKDVFDVQAESQKEKDMWMETLKYVASVASRRGMVMRKSLGQSEDDSGAEKDNRQFFVEEDELPPSPRRLRDQKKVEPSMRLEIDVHSIPPGSNERAQFVATFQEDVARSLFGGNMQGGNIVKVTDVKPAPGMDWLTIVVFDLVVDLGGDESTKQALFSKLDNMVGNPNSELFNGMVTCQTDSTYRGILGRGDDGFDMPATSRPIATQDERVKGVLSRYINILPPETSHDPSKFHVYLKWEGATQTLWVPSPRTLPRKSCVLWPYEIKDCLGISNTVSDVWMTPVSLNPSGVPSELSVPLMFEPSERHGGLPVIDTSLMRQGVTYHVQFDDRRMECLEDLTEEQQAEIEETFQKYDVSGDGVISREECLAAVKGRTDEAKAAVDKQFEAALNSATLDAQRQEIFQQKTVHYRKIEEAESQLLTQLLKADIDGNGELSEQEFYLAEAWWMKSTLNPTKISLF
;
A
#
# COMPACT_ATOMS: atom_id res chain seq x y z
N MET A 1 -17.78 86.60 33.94
CA MET A 1 -18.76 86.26 35.01
C MET A 1 -19.62 85.12 34.49
N ALA A 2 -20.03 84.10 35.26
CA ALA A 2 -19.48 83.60 36.52
C ALA A 2 -20.02 82.18 36.81
N THR A 3 -19.11 81.22 37.08
CA THR A 3 -19.33 79.91 37.77
C THR A 3 -20.36 78.89 37.21
N PRO A 4 -20.20 77.58 37.51
CA PRO A 4 -20.96 76.50 36.86
C PRO A 4 -22.09 75.91 37.73
N LEU A 5 -22.90 75.04 37.14
CA LEU A 5 -23.79 74.11 37.83
C LEU A 5 -23.23 72.68 37.71
N ALA A 6 -23.11 72.00 38.86
CA ALA A 6 -22.79 70.57 38.92
C ALA A 6 -24.07 69.78 39.22
N LEU A 7 -24.18 68.57 38.68
CA LEU A 7 -25.12 67.57 39.19
C LEU A 7 -24.43 66.22 39.29
N SER A 8 -24.52 65.60 40.47
CA SER A 8 -24.07 64.22 40.71
C SER A 8 -25.28 63.29 40.68
N GLN A 9 -25.16 62.16 39.99
CA GLN A 9 -25.86 60.93 40.37
C GLN A 9 -24.90 59.74 40.23
N ALA A 10 -24.88 58.89 41.25
CA ALA A 10 -24.10 57.66 41.26
C ALA A 10 -24.97 56.48 40.82
N VAL A 11 -24.40 55.56 40.04
CA VAL A 11 -25.00 54.26 39.73
C VAL A 11 -24.11 53.18 40.34
N GLY A 12 -24.68 52.37 41.24
CA GLY A 12 -23.94 51.33 41.96
C GLY A 12 -23.63 50.12 41.07
N VAL A 13 -22.36 49.69 41.05
CA VAL A 13 -21.95 48.46 40.37
C VAL A 13 -22.07 47.27 41.33
N THR A 14 -23.14 46.50 41.21
CA THR A 14 -23.30 45.23 41.93
C THR A 14 -22.68 44.08 41.13
N SER A 15 -21.42 43.73 41.44
CA SER A 15 -20.70 42.65 40.77
C SER A 15 -21.12 41.26 41.29
N SER A 16 -21.98 40.56 40.55
CA SER A 16 -22.27 39.14 40.80
C SER A 16 -21.10 38.23 40.38
N PRO A 17 -20.73 37.20 41.16
CA PRO A 17 -19.64 36.30 40.81
C PRO A 17 -20.05 35.33 39.70
N SER A 18 -19.68 35.63 38.45
CA SER A 18 -19.87 34.71 37.32
C SER A 18 -18.90 33.54 37.40
N THR A 19 -19.42 32.32 37.60
CA THR A 19 -18.65 31.06 37.62
C THR A 19 -18.24 30.65 36.19
N ALA A 20 -17.19 31.30 35.68
CA ALA A 20 -16.61 30.97 34.38
C ALA A 20 -16.15 29.50 34.32
N PRO A 21 -16.59 28.70 33.33
CA PRO A 21 -16.17 27.32 33.20
C PRO A 21 -14.68 27.26 32.81
N LYS A 22 -13.84 26.75 33.71
CA LYS A 22 -12.40 26.52 33.45
C LYS A 22 -12.18 25.33 32.51
N SER A 23 -12.66 25.44 31.27
CA SER A 23 -12.27 24.55 30.17
C SER A 23 -10.91 24.96 29.63
N SER A 24 -9.88 24.84 30.48
CA SER A 24 -8.49 24.92 30.02
C SER A 24 -8.18 23.65 29.23
N LYS A 25 -8.48 23.66 27.93
CA LYS A 25 -7.87 22.72 26.99
C LYS A 25 -6.36 22.83 27.17
N GLN A 26 -5.74 21.83 27.80
CA GLN A 26 -4.29 21.74 27.74
C GLN A 26 -3.91 21.57 26.27
N PRO A 27 -2.88 22.28 25.77
CA PRO A 27 -2.39 22.03 24.42
C PRO A 27 -1.99 20.55 24.34
N SER A 28 -2.44 19.86 23.30
CA SER A 28 -2.05 18.48 23.03
C SER A 28 -0.53 18.40 23.04
N ALA A 29 0.03 17.60 23.95
CA ALA A 29 1.46 17.58 24.20
C ALA A 29 2.20 17.10 22.94
N TYR A 30 2.80 18.05 22.20
CA TYR A 30 3.50 17.77 20.95
C TYR A 30 4.60 16.76 21.23
N LEU A 31 4.51 15.59 20.59
CA LEU A 31 5.49 14.53 20.76
C LEU A 31 6.79 14.95 20.06
N PRO A 32 7.95 14.93 20.74
CA PRO A 32 9.23 15.23 20.12
C PRO A 32 9.48 14.40 18.86
N GLU A 33 9.97 15.07 17.83
CA GLU A 33 10.19 14.53 16.50
C GLU A 33 11.61 14.80 15.99
N VAL A 34 12.07 13.91 15.12
CA VAL A 34 13.37 13.97 14.45
C VAL A 34 13.25 14.83 13.21
N ASP A 35 13.91 15.98 13.22
CA ASP A 35 14.09 16.79 12.02
C ASP A 35 15.11 16.11 11.10
N VAL A 36 14.67 15.83 9.87
CA VAL A 36 15.44 15.12 8.84
C VAL A 36 16.69 15.90 8.43
N ASN A 37 16.68 17.23 8.55
CA ASN A 37 17.83 18.08 8.21
C ASN A 37 19.03 17.87 9.15
N ASN A 38 18.80 17.32 10.35
CA ASN A 38 19.86 16.97 11.31
C ASN A 38 20.33 15.51 11.18
N LEU A 39 19.85 14.76 10.18
CA LEU A 39 20.28 13.38 9.91
C LEU A 39 21.49 13.36 8.97
N VAL A 40 22.69 13.48 9.55
CA VAL A 40 23.95 13.52 8.80
C VAL A 40 24.20 12.23 8.00
N VAL A 41 23.73 11.07 8.49
CA VAL A 41 23.61 9.86 7.68
C VAL A 41 22.32 9.90 6.86
N TRP A 42 22.43 10.23 5.57
CA TRP A 42 21.31 10.21 4.63
C TRP A 42 21.65 9.50 3.34
N ASN A 43 20.74 8.65 2.86
CA ASN A 43 20.81 8.01 1.55
C ASN A 43 19.72 8.59 0.65
N SER A 44 20.08 9.58 -0.18
CA SER A 44 19.13 10.29 -1.05
C SER A 44 18.36 9.35 -1.96
N LYS A 45 19.05 8.36 -2.58
CA LYS A 45 18.43 7.38 -3.49
C LYS A 45 17.37 6.49 -2.83
N ARG A 46 17.46 6.26 -1.51
CA ARG A 46 16.46 5.49 -0.73
C ARG A 46 15.56 6.38 0.15
N ARG A 47 15.75 7.71 0.12
CA ARG A 47 15.10 8.74 0.98
C ARG A 47 14.98 8.31 2.45
N LYS A 48 16.06 7.73 3.00
CA LYS A 48 16.15 7.15 4.36
C LYS A 48 17.54 7.37 4.96
N CYS A 49 17.63 7.44 6.28
CA CYS A 49 18.89 7.30 7.02
C CYS A 49 19.31 5.81 7.04
N CYS A 50 20.18 5.41 6.12
CA CYS A 50 20.64 4.02 6.01
C CYS A 50 22.02 3.86 5.36
N GLY A 51 22.71 2.78 5.71
CA GLY A 51 24.08 2.47 5.25
C GLY A 51 24.56 1.11 5.77
N TYR A 52 25.78 0.71 5.42
CA TYR A 52 26.35 -0.54 5.91
C TYR A 52 27.22 -0.31 7.14
N LEU A 53 27.09 -1.17 8.16
CA LEU A 53 28.03 -1.22 9.29
C LEU A 53 28.39 -2.66 9.62
N ASN A 54 29.57 -2.86 10.20
CA ASN A 54 29.98 -4.14 10.74
C ASN A 54 29.53 -4.26 12.19
N LYS A 55 28.58 -5.16 12.49
CA LYS A 55 28.20 -5.49 13.88
C LYS A 55 28.88 -6.76 14.36
N LYS A 56 29.36 -6.76 15.60
CA LYS A 56 29.82 -7.97 16.28
C LYS A 56 28.63 -8.90 16.55
N GLY A 57 28.83 -10.21 16.57
CA GLY A 57 27.84 -11.13 17.13
C GLY A 57 27.67 -10.87 18.63
N GLY A 58 26.43 -10.81 19.13
CA GLY A 58 26.19 -10.82 20.57
C GLY A 58 26.59 -12.16 21.20
N SER A 59 26.66 -12.26 22.53
CA SER A 59 26.71 -13.58 23.17
C SER A 59 25.42 -14.32 22.84
N ALA A 60 25.53 -15.57 22.37
CA ALA A 60 24.39 -16.47 22.29
C ALA A 60 23.82 -16.66 23.70
N GLY A 61 22.52 -16.45 23.87
CA GLY A 61 21.87 -16.44 25.18
C GLY A 61 21.77 -17.83 25.81
N SER A 62 22.54 -18.06 26.87
CA SER A 62 22.37 -19.09 27.92
C SER A 62 22.29 -20.59 27.55
N SER A 63 22.04 -20.99 26.30
CA SER A 63 22.02 -22.40 25.87
C SER A 63 23.47 -22.89 25.66
N GLY A 64 24.09 -23.32 26.75
CA GLY A 64 25.55 -23.55 26.82
C GLY A 64 26.06 -24.74 26.02
N GLY A 65 26.96 -24.46 25.07
CA GLY A 65 27.99 -25.40 24.63
C GLY A 65 29.36 -24.89 25.11
N LEU A 66 30.15 -25.75 25.76
CA LEU A 66 31.42 -25.37 26.42
C LEU A 66 32.52 -24.81 25.48
N PHE A 67 32.34 -24.96 24.17
CA PHE A 67 33.25 -24.39 23.16
C PHE A 67 32.84 -22.96 22.83
N SER A 68 33.55 -21.98 23.40
CA SER A 68 33.34 -20.55 23.20
C SER A 68 33.34 -20.17 21.70
N LYS A 69 32.15 -20.05 21.11
CA LYS A 69 31.97 -19.58 19.74
C LYS A 69 32.45 -18.13 19.66
N ARG A 70 33.60 -17.92 19.00
CA ARG A 70 34.20 -16.60 18.78
C ARG A 70 33.15 -15.66 18.17
N ARG A 71 32.90 -14.52 18.80
CA ARG A 71 31.98 -13.49 18.31
C ARG A 71 32.52 -12.88 17.01
N ASN A 72 32.13 -13.44 15.87
CA ASN A 72 32.52 -12.93 14.56
C ASN A 72 31.84 -11.59 14.26
N TRP A 73 32.52 -10.75 13.47
CA TRP A 73 31.95 -9.52 12.91
C TRP A 73 31.15 -9.84 11.64
N GLN A 74 30.08 -9.09 11.39
CA GLN A 74 29.18 -9.27 10.27
C GLN A 74 28.79 -7.91 9.68
N LYS A 75 29.11 -7.65 8.40
CA LYS A 75 28.55 -6.52 7.65
C LYS A 75 27.03 -6.70 7.53
N ARG A 76 26.28 -5.65 7.84
CA ARG A 76 24.81 -5.59 7.81
C ARG A 76 24.37 -4.23 7.31
N PHE A 77 23.23 -4.18 6.63
CA PHE A 77 22.65 -2.90 6.22
C PHE A 77 21.74 -2.39 7.35
N PHE A 78 22.03 -1.21 7.87
CA PHE A 78 21.28 -0.56 8.94
C PHE A 78 20.33 0.47 8.35
N ILE A 79 19.11 0.52 8.88
CA ILE A 79 18.08 1.50 8.53
C ILE A 79 17.53 2.10 9.83
N LEU A 80 17.60 3.42 9.94
CA LEU A 80 16.99 4.18 11.02
C LEU A 80 15.57 4.59 10.62
N GLU A 81 14.59 4.10 11.37
CA GLU A 81 13.17 4.35 11.11
C GLU A 81 12.76 5.70 11.70
N HIS A 82 13.02 6.77 10.92
CA HIS A 82 12.78 8.16 11.32
C HIS A 82 11.36 8.68 10.97
N ARG A 83 10.59 7.92 10.19
CA ARG A 83 9.16 8.17 9.95
C ARG A 83 8.39 7.17 10.80
N ILE A 84 7.67 7.65 11.81
CA ILE A 84 6.97 6.86 12.82
C ILE A 84 5.58 7.44 13.07
N GLY A 85 4.61 6.60 13.44
CA GLY A 85 3.28 7.04 13.83
C GLY A 85 3.24 7.77 15.19
N GLY A 86 2.10 8.42 15.47
CA GLY A 86 1.87 9.13 16.75
C GLY A 86 2.09 8.23 17.98
N SER A 87 1.65 6.97 17.90
CA SER A 87 1.80 5.96 18.96
C SER A 87 3.14 5.22 18.99
N GLU A 88 4.09 5.56 18.11
CA GLU A 88 5.36 4.84 17.94
C GLU A 88 6.57 5.64 18.44
N ASN A 89 7.73 4.98 18.51
CA ASN A 89 9.01 5.58 18.88
C ASN A 89 10.16 4.99 18.02
N TYR A 90 11.30 5.68 17.96
CA TYR A 90 12.35 5.44 16.95
C TYR A 90 13.07 4.09 17.12
N LEU A 91 13.26 3.40 15.99
CA LEU A 91 13.88 2.07 15.89
C LEU A 91 15.07 2.07 14.93
N LEU A 92 16.17 1.43 15.32
CA LEU A 92 17.29 1.10 14.43
C LEU A 92 17.19 -0.38 14.03
N LYS A 93 16.85 -0.64 12.77
CA LYS A 93 16.69 -1.98 12.18
C LYS A 93 17.97 -2.37 11.43
N TYR A 94 18.32 -3.66 11.39
CA TYR A 94 19.43 -4.15 10.55
C TYR A 94 19.09 -5.43 9.78
N TYR A 95 19.64 -5.53 8.58
CA TYR A 95 19.31 -6.52 7.55
C TYR A 95 20.59 -7.18 7.00
N ALA A 96 20.49 -8.35 6.34
CA ALA A 96 21.66 -8.98 5.72
C ALA A 96 22.01 -8.30 4.38
N LYS A 97 21.00 -7.94 3.59
CA LYS A 97 21.07 -7.12 2.37
C LYS A 97 20.15 -5.89 2.51
N PRO A 98 20.28 -4.85 1.65
CA PRO A 98 19.45 -3.63 1.75
C PRO A 98 17.97 -3.82 1.40
N ASP A 99 17.66 -4.94 0.75
CA ASP A 99 16.37 -5.26 0.13
C ASP A 99 15.70 -6.49 0.76
N ASP A 100 16.25 -6.99 1.88
CA ASP A 100 15.58 -8.01 2.70
C ASP A 100 14.32 -7.39 3.34
N SER A 101 13.15 -8.03 3.18
CA SER A 101 11.90 -7.56 3.80
C SER A 101 11.90 -7.70 5.33
N LYS A 102 12.61 -8.70 5.87
CA LYS A 102 12.56 -9.12 7.29
C LYS A 102 13.87 -8.73 8.00
N PRO A 103 13.85 -7.85 9.01
CA PRO A 103 15.08 -7.44 9.71
C PRO A 103 15.70 -8.61 10.48
N LYS A 104 17.04 -8.72 10.43
CA LYS A 104 17.84 -9.63 11.26
C LYS A 104 18.02 -9.15 12.70
N GLY A 105 17.42 -8.01 13.04
CA GLY A 105 17.24 -7.52 14.40
C GLY A 105 16.79 -6.06 14.44
N VAL A 106 16.23 -5.68 15.58
CA VAL A 106 15.71 -4.34 15.87
C VAL A 106 16.29 -3.86 17.21
N LEU A 107 16.59 -2.57 17.29
CA LEU A 107 17.14 -1.90 18.45
C LEU A 107 16.25 -0.67 18.76
N PRO A 108 15.48 -0.66 19.86
CA PRO A 108 14.76 0.55 20.28
C PRO A 108 15.75 1.63 20.73
N LEU A 109 15.44 2.90 20.46
CA LEU A 109 16.31 4.03 20.80
C LEU A 109 15.84 4.88 21.99
N ASP A 110 14.67 4.58 22.55
CA ASP A 110 14.21 5.14 23.84
C ASP A 110 15.18 4.74 24.96
N GLY A 111 15.83 5.72 25.59
CA GLY A 111 16.86 5.52 26.60
C GLY A 111 18.18 4.93 26.11
N ALA A 112 18.43 4.87 24.79
CA ALA A 112 19.68 4.34 24.25
C ALA A 112 20.83 5.34 24.36
N GLU A 113 22.03 4.85 24.70
CA GLU A 113 23.26 5.63 24.82
C GLU A 113 24.27 5.22 23.74
N VAL A 114 24.86 6.20 23.06
CA VAL A 114 25.93 6.00 22.06
C VAL A 114 27.27 6.31 22.71
N LEU A 115 28.09 5.28 22.91
CA LEU A 115 29.38 5.37 23.59
C LEU A 115 30.52 5.42 22.57
N GLU A 116 31.40 6.39 22.74
CA GLU A 116 32.52 6.69 21.83
C GLU A 116 33.75 5.81 22.08
N ASP A 117 33.98 5.55 23.37
CA ASP A 117 35.17 4.92 23.93
C ASP A 117 34.88 3.54 24.50
N PHE A 118 35.89 2.66 24.41
CA PHE A 118 35.80 1.27 24.84
C PHE A 118 36.31 1.12 26.29
N GLU A 119 35.54 1.61 27.27
CA GLU A 119 35.95 1.63 28.69
C GLU A 119 36.44 0.27 29.24
N VAL A 120 35.97 -0.84 28.65
CA VAL A 120 36.18 -2.20 29.19
C VAL A 120 36.91 -3.15 28.22
N SER A 121 38.19 -2.88 27.90
CA SER A 121 39.28 -3.87 28.09
C SER A 121 40.64 -3.38 27.57
N LYS A 122 41.67 -3.38 28.43
CA LYS A 122 43.05 -2.96 28.10
C LYS A 122 43.85 -4.01 27.32
N SER A 123 43.24 -4.73 26.36
CA SER A 123 43.92 -5.85 25.69
C SER A 123 43.49 -6.12 24.24
N LYS A 124 44.51 -6.20 23.38
CA LYS A 124 44.51 -6.62 21.95
C LYS A 124 43.88 -5.64 20.95
N LYS A 125 44.78 -4.97 20.22
CA LYS A 125 44.59 -4.29 18.91
C LYS A 125 43.24 -3.59 18.75
N GLU A 126 43.26 -2.28 18.98
CA GLU A 126 42.21 -1.35 18.58
C GLU A 126 41.74 -1.67 17.16
N LYS A 127 40.43 -1.84 17.03
CA LYS A 127 39.74 -1.95 15.75
C LYS A 127 39.28 -0.54 15.42
N GLU A 128 39.95 0.08 14.47
CA GLU A 128 39.68 1.43 13.98
C GLU A 128 38.18 1.63 13.70
N PHE A 129 37.67 2.83 14.00
CA PHE A 129 36.30 3.25 13.67
C PHE A 129 35.18 2.45 14.38
N MET A 130 35.47 1.87 15.55
CA MET A 130 34.45 1.24 16.42
C MET A 130 33.75 2.26 17.34
N PHE A 131 32.48 2.00 17.65
CA PHE A 131 31.68 2.62 18.71
C PHE A 131 30.71 1.59 19.31
N GLN A 132 30.03 1.93 20.41
CA GLN A 132 29.05 1.04 21.06
C GLN A 132 27.68 1.70 21.18
N LEU A 133 26.62 0.89 21.08
CA LEU A 133 25.25 1.29 21.44
C LEU A 133 24.79 0.50 22.67
N LYS A 134 24.54 1.18 23.77
CA LYS A 134 23.95 0.62 25.00
C LYS A 134 22.44 0.85 24.95
N VAL A 135 21.66 -0.22 24.92
CA VAL A 135 20.19 -0.18 24.75
C VAL A 135 19.52 -0.69 26.03
N PRO A 136 18.50 0.00 26.59
CA PRO A 136 17.78 -0.47 27.77
C PRO A 136 17.24 -1.90 27.63
N GLY A 137 17.20 -2.63 28.74
CA GLY A 137 16.83 -4.05 28.78
C GLY A 137 17.88 -5.01 28.20
N ARG A 138 18.89 -4.55 27.45
CA ARG A 138 20.00 -5.41 26.99
C ARG A 138 21.16 -5.41 27.98
N LYS A 139 21.56 -6.61 28.41
CA LYS A 139 22.72 -6.84 29.29
C LYS A 139 24.07 -6.58 28.59
N ASP A 140 24.15 -6.86 27.29
CA ASP A 140 25.33 -6.67 26.47
C ASP A 140 25.22 -5.36 25.66
N VAL A 141 26.28 -4.56 25.67
CA VAL A 141 26.47 -3.44 24.73
C VAL A 141 26.61 -3.97 23.29
N PHE A 142 26.11 -3.21 22.33
CA PHE A 142 26.08 -3.58 20.92
C PHE A 142 27.27 -2.93 20.20
N ASP A 143 28.33 -3.73 19.99
CA ASP A 143 29.57 -3.31 19.33
C ASP A 143 29.39 -3.14 17.81
N VAL A 144 29.70 -1.94 17.29
CA VAL A 144 29.54 -1.56 15.87
C VAL A 144 30.83 -0.93 15.33
N GLN A 145 31.18 -1.21 14.08
CA GLN A 145 32.37 -0.70 13.41
C GLN A 145 32.01 -0.16 12.01
N ALA A 146 32.39 1.08 11.73
CA ALA A 146 32.28 1.73 10.42
C ALA A 146 33.46 1.37 9.50
N GLU A 147 33.39 1.75 8.22
CA GLU A 147 34.47 1.54 7.25
C GLU A 147 35.47 2.71 7.23
N SER A 148 35.14 3.85 7.85
CA SER A 148 36.05 5.01 8.03
C SER A 148 35.71 5.82 9.30
N GLN A 149 36.64 6.65 9.77
CA GLN A 149 36.40 7.56 10.91
C GLN A 149 35.23 8.51 10.62
N LYS A 150 35.20 9.15 9.44
CA LYS A 150 34.11 10.03 9.01
C LYS A 150 32.75 9.33 9.08
N GLU A 151 32.68 8.07 8.68
CA GLU A 151 31.44 7.29 8.78
C GLU A 151 31.09 6.96 10.25
N LYS A 152 32.06 6.62 11.12
CA LYS A 152 31.83 6.52 12.58
C LYS A 152 31.22 7.82 13.11
N ASP A 153 31.81 8.96 12.79
CA ASP A 153 31.40 10.27 13.30
C ASP A 153 29.96 10.60 12.87
N MET A 154 29.66 10.50 11.58
CA MET A 154 28.32 10.75 11.02
C MET A 154 27.25 9.85 11.66
N TRP A 155 27.52 8.53 11.81
CA TRP A 155 26.58 7.61 12.45
C TRP A 155 26.41 7.91 13.94
N MET A 156 27.50 8.24 14.65
CA MET A 156 27.42 8.57 16.06
C MET A 156 26.66 9.86 16.33
N GLU A 157 26.90 10.92 15.55
CA GLU A 157 26.15 12.17 15.62
C GLU A 157 24.65 11.93 15.39
N THR A 158 24.32 11.24 14.29
CA THR A 158 22.94 10.90 13.92
C THR A 158 22.25 10.07 15.01
N LEU A 159 22.92 9.06 15.59
CA LEU A 159 22.35 8.22 16.64
C LEU A 159 22.28 8.92 18.00
N LYS A 160 23.26 9.76 18.37
CA LYS A 160 23.21 10.61 19.58
C LYS A 160 22.01 11.56 19.50
N TYR A 161 21.78 12.20 18.35
CA TYR A 161 20.61 13.06 18.12
C TYR A 161 19.30 12.28 18.25
N VAL A 162 19.11 11.21 17.47
CA VAL A 162 17.83 10.49 17.42
C VAL A 162 17.50 9.77 18.74
N ALA A 163 18.48 9.20 19.45
CA ALA A 163 18.23 8.63 20.77
C ALA A 163 17.81 9.70 21.81
N SER A 164 18.33 10.93 21.71
CA SER A 164 17.88 12.05 22.55
C SER A 164 16.44 12.50 22.26
N VAL A 165 15.98 12.37 21.02
CA VAL A 165 14.57 12.62 20.65
C VAL A 165 13.70 11.46 21.13
N ALA A 166 14.11 10.22 20.86
CA ALA A 166 13.39 9.01 21.26
C ALA A 166 13.16 8.91 22.77
N SER A 167 14.16 9.27 23.57
CA SER A 167 14.06 9.28 25.03
C SER A 167 13.07 10.35 25.54
N ARG A 168 13.05 11.54 24.92
CA ARG A 168 12.08 12.60 25.24
C ARG A 168 10.66 12.22 24.79
N ARG A 169 10.50 11.60 23.61
CA ARG A 169 9.23 11.07 23.11
C ARG A 169 8.69 9.99 24.04
N GLY A 170 9.52 9.01 24.40
CA GLY A 170 9.17 7.94 25.34
C GLY A 170 8.75 8.45 26.72
N MET A 171 9.42 9.48 27.25
CA MET A 171 9.03 10.15 28.49
C MET A 171 7.64 10.79 28.41
N VAL A 172 7.32 11.53 27.33
CA VAL A 172 5.99 12.11 27.14
C VAL A 172 4.93 11.02 26.97
N MET A 173 5.23 9.94 26.24
CA MET A 173 4.32 8.79 26.08
C MET A 173 4.02 8.10 27.42
N ARG A 174 5.03 7.74 28.21
CA ARG A 174 4.87 7.16 29.57
C ARG A 174 4.02 8.05 30.47
N LYS A 175 4.29 9.36 30.46
CA LYS A 175 3.54 10.37 31.22
C LYS A 175 2.08 10.48 30.78
N SER A 176 1.80 10.36 29.48
CA SER A 176 0.43 10.35 28.95
C SER A 176 -0.37 9.09 29.35
N LEU A 177 0.32 7.97 29.57
CA LEU A 177 -0.24 6.71 30.08
C LEU A 177 -0.37 6.69 31.62
N GLY A 178 -0.04 7.78 32.31
CA GLY A 178 -0.11 7.87 33.77
C GLY A 178 0.99 7.10 34.52
N GLN A 179 2.03 6.63 33.83
CA GLN A 179 3.17 5.97 34.47
C GLN A 179 4.06 7.02 35.15
N SER A 180 4.22 6.90 36.48
CA SER A 180 5.06 7.77 37.29
C SER A 180 6.54 7.52 37.03
N GLU A 181 7.33 8.59 36.95
CA GLU A 181 8.78 8.56 36.66
C GLU A 181 9.58 7.79 37.75
N ASP A 182 9.05 7.67 38.97
CA ASP A 182 9.65 6.93 40.09
C ASP A 182 9.57 5.39 39.97
N ASP A 183 8.72 4.84 39.11
CA ASP A 183 8.56 3.38 38.95
C ASP A 183 9.61 2.79 37.98
N SER A 184 10.87 3.22 38.12
CA SER A 184 12.00 2.72 37.34
C SER A 184 12.49 1.34 37.82
N GLY A 185 11.56 0.49 38.28
CA GLY A 185 11.81 -0.87 38.75
C GLY A 185 12.18 -1.79 37.60
N ALA A 186 13.48 -1.96 37.35
CA ALA A 186 14.00 -2.64 36.16
C ALA A 186 13.84 -4.18 36.17
N GLU A 187 12.61 -4.69 36.06
CA GLU A 187 12.36 -6.10 35.71
C GLU A 187 10.98 -6.36 35.07
N LYS A 188 10.92 -7.28 34.08
CA LYS A 188 9.74 -8.02 33.60
C LYS A 188 8.63 -7.29 32.80
N ASP A 189 8.95 -6.80 31.60
CA ASP A 189 8.30 -7.39 30.40
C ASP A 189 9.36 -7.54 29.29
N ASN A 190 9.42 -8.73 28.68
CA ASN A 190 10.51 -9.14 27.78
C ASN A 190 9.97 -9.97 26.62
N ARG A 191 9.00 -9.43 25.90
CA ARG A 191 8.36 -10.09 24.74
C ARG A 191 9.37 -10.27 23.62
N GLN A 192 9.68 -11.54 23.32
CA GLN A 192 10.64 -11.91 22.29
C GLN A 192 10.09 -11.64 20.88
N PHE A 193 10.53 -10.55 20.25
CA PHE A 193 10.53 -10.46 18.79
C PHE A 193 11.74 -11.22 18.25
N PHE A 194 11.56 -12.50 17.96
CA PHE A 194 12.48 -13.31 17.17
C PHE A 194 11.81 -13.85 15.90
N VAL A 195 12.63 -14.27 14.95
CA VAL A 195 12.26 -14.44 13.55
C VAL A 195 12.85 -15.75 13.03
N GLU A 196 11.99 -16.66 12.58
CA GLU A 196 12.36 -17.93 11.97
C GLU A 196 12.57 -17.81 10.43
N GLU A 197 13.26 -18.81 9.87
CA GLU A 197 13.70 -18.96 8.47
C GLU A 197 13.49 -20.42 7.99
N ASP A 198 13.79 -20.67 6.70
CA ASP A 198 13.75 -21.92 5.89
C ASP A 198 12.60 -21.96 4.85
N GLU A 199 12.65 -22.66 3.70
CA GLU A 199 13.66 -22.80 2.62
C GLU A 199 12.91 -23.24 1.31
N LEU A 200 13.57 -23.51 0.16
CA LEU A 200 12.94 -23.63 -1.21
C LEU A 200 13.69 -24.57 -2.19
N PRO A 201 13.22 -24.84 -3.46
CA PRO A 201 11.89 -24.72 -4.08
C PRO A 201 11.32 -26.12 -4.50
N PRO A 202 11.31 -26.71 -5.74
CA PRO A 202 11.59 -26.28 -7.15
C PRO A 202 10.34 -26.32 -8.08
N SER A 203 10.51 -26.44 -9.42
CA SER A 203 9.44 -26.54 -10.47
C SER A 203 10.02 -27.17 -11.77
N PRO A 204 9.23 -27.66 -12.78
CA PRO A 204 9.12 -26.90 -14.06
C PRO A 204 7.90 -27.14 -15.04
N ARG A 205 7.71 -26.16 -15.97
CA ARG A 205 7.21 -26.21 -17.39
C ARG A 205 5.72 -26.47 -17.80
N ARG A 206 5.01 -25.35 -18.03
CA ARG A 206 4.42 -24.84 -19.32
C ARG A 206 3.64 -25.72 -20.32
N LEU A 207 2.51 -25.17 -20.79
CA LEU A 207 2.08 -25.20 -22.21
C LEU A 207 1.58 -23.80 -22.67
N ARG A 208 0.91 -23.66 -23.83
CA ARG A 208 0.43 -22.39 -24.39
C ARG A 208 -1.09 -22.36 -24.42
N ASP A 209 -1.67 -22.03 -23.28
CA ASP A 209 -3.08 -22.31 -22.99
C ASP A 209 -4.01 -21.22 -23.55
N GLN A 210 -5.12 -21.65 -24.18
CA GLN A 210 -6.38 -20.89 -24.06
C GLN A 210 -6.58 -20.67 -22.56
N LYS A 211 -6.85 -19.43 -22.10
CA LYS A 211 -6.87 -19.13 -20.66
C LYS A 211 -7.99 -19.91 -19.99
N LYS A 212 -7.67 -21.13 -19.52
CA LYS A 212 -8.59 -22.11 -18.95
C LYS A 212 -9.33 -21.38 -17.86
N VAL A 213 -10.65 -21.24 -18.02
CA VAL A 213 -11.48 -20.50 -17.06
C VAL A 213 -11.44 -21.30 -15.77
N GLU A 214 -10.55 -20.90 -14.87
CA GLU A 214 -10.32 -21.61 -13.63
C GLU A 214 -11.62 -21.59 -12.82
N PRO A 215 -12.05 -22.74 -12.25
CA PRO A 215 -13.25 -22.82 -11.43
C PRO A 215 -13.23 -21.75 -10.35
N SER A 216 -14.32 -21.01 -10.21
CA SER A 216 -14.41 -19.95 -9.22
C SER A 216 -15.70 -20.02 -8.44
N MET A 217 -15.60 -19.78 -7.15
CA MET A 217 -16.70 -19.75 -6.20
C MET A 217 -16.68 -18.39 -5.52
N ARG A 218 -17.82 -17.70 -5.50
CA ARG A 218 -17.93 -16.43 -4.78
C ARG A 218 -18.52 -16.68 -3.38
N LEU A 219 -17.91 -16.06 -2.38
CA LEU A 219 -18.18 -16.26 -0.96
C LEU A 219 -18.51 -14.94 -0.28
N GLU A 220 -19.40 -15.01 0.71
CA GLU A 220 -19.74 -13.90 1.60
C GLU A 220 -18.67 -13.71 2.67
N ILE A 221 -17.52 -13.16 2.26
CA ILE A 221 -16.41 -12.75 3.12
C ILE A 221 -15.63 -11.59 2.48
N ASP A 222 -15.24 -10.63 3.30
CA ASP A 222 -14.32 -9.55 2.91
C ASP A 222 -12.87 -10.06 2.93
N VAL A 223 -12.24 -10.16 1.76
CA VAL A 223 -10.85 -10.62 1.64
C VAL A 223 -9.82 -9.60 2.16
N HIS A 224 -10.18 -8.33 2.27
CA HIS A 224 -9.30 -7.28 2.78
C HIS A 224 -9.16 -7.35 4.30
N SER A 225 -10.17 -7.89 5.00
CA SER A 225 -10.06 -8.23 6.43
C SER A 225 -9.05 -9.35 6.74
N ILE A 226 -8.60 -10.12 5.73
CA ILE A 226 -7.68 -11.25 5.88
C ILE A 226 -6.42 -11.02 5.02
N PRO A 227 -5.36 -10.37 5.53
CA PRO A 227 -4.22 -9.93 4.73
C PRO A 227 -3.53 -11.04 3.91
N PRO A 228 -3.07 -10.78 2.67
CA PRO A 228 -2.30 -11.74 1.89
C PRO A 228 -1.06 -12.23 2.67
N GLY A 229 -0.91 -13.55 2.81
CA GLY A 229 0.19 -14.18 3.55
C GLY A 229 0.01 -14.24 5.08
N SER A 230 -1.16 -13.88 5.62
CA SER A 230 -1.45 -14.06 7.05
C SER A 230 -1.78 -15.52 7.41
N ASN A 231 -1.69 -15.87 8.69
CA ASN A 231 -2.07 -17.21 9.18
C ASN A 231 -3.56 -17.46 8.99
N GLU A 232 -4.38 -16.43 9.16
CA GLU A 232 -5.82 -16.42 8.95
C GLU A 232 -6.16 -16.67 7.47
N ARG A 233 -5.35 -16.13 6.53
CA ARG A 233 -5.47 -16.42 5.10
C ARG A 233 -5.15 -17.88 4.79
N ALA A 234 -4.10 -18.42 5.41
CA ALA A 234 -3.72 -19.82 5.27
C ALA A 234 -4.77 -20.77 5.86
N GLN A 235 -5.34 -20.44 7.03
CA GLN A 235 -6.42 -21.20 7.66
C GLN A 235 -7.70 -21.15 6.81
N PHE A 236 -8.14 -19.96 6.38
CA PHE A 236 -9.29 -19.81 5.48
C PHE A 236 -9.14 -20.66 4.21
N VAL A 237 -7.97 -20.62 3.57
CA VAL A 237 -7.69 -21.43 2.37
C VAL A 237 -7.70 -22.92 2.69
N ALA A 238 -7.01 -23.37 3.74
CA ALA A 238 -6.95 -24.79 4.12
C ALA A 238 -8.33 -25.35 4.47
N THR A 239 -9.14 -24.62 5.24
CA THR A 239 -10.49 -25.06 5.61
C THR A 239 -11.44 -24.99 4.41
N PHE A 240 -11.37 -23.97 3.53
CA PHE A 240 -12.10 -23.98 2.25
C PHE A 240 -11.78 -25.22 1.40
N GLN A 241 -10.50 -25.61 1.31
CA GLN A 241 -10.08 -26.81 0.59
C GLN A 241 -10.67 -28.08 1.23
N GLU A 242 -10.58 -28.19 2.56
CA GLU A 242 -11.15 -29.31 3.32
C GLU A 242 -12.67 -29.40 3.12
N ASP A 243 -13.38 -28.28 3.18
CA ASP A 243 -14.83 -28.19 3.13
C ASP A 243 -15.42 -28.53 1.75
N VAL A 244 -14.80 -28.00 0.69
CA VAL A 244 -15.16 -28.34 -0.70
C VAL A 244 -14.85 -29.82 -0.97
N ALA A 245 -13.77 -30.37 -0.42
CA ALA A 245 -13.47 -31.79 -0.51
C ALA A 245 -14.44 -32.66 0.30
N ARG A 246 -14.79 -32.25 1.53
CA ARG A 246 -15.78 -32.92 2.40
C ARG A 246 -17.13 -33.00 1.69
N SER A 247 -17.55 -31.91 1.06
CA SER A 247 -18.75 -31.80 0.22
C SER A 247 -18.71 -32.73 -1.00
N LEU A 248 -17.57 -32.78 -1.71
CA LEU A 248 -17.43 -33.57 -2.93
C LEU A 248 -17.30 -35.08 -2.68
N PHE A 249 -16.71 -35.52 -1.56
CA PHE A 249 -16.37 -36.94 -1.32
C PHE A 249 -17.05 -37.58 -0.10
N GLY A 250 -17.66 -36.78 0.77
CA GLY A 250 -18.22 -37.23 2.05
C GLY A 250 -17.15 -37.31 3.15
N GLY A 251 -17.56 -37.08 4.40
CA GLY A 251 -16.67 -36.82 5.54
C GLY A 251 -15.72 -37.94 6.01
N ASN A 252 -15.54 -39.02 5.24
CA ASN A 252 -14.62 -40.12 5.56
C ASN A 252 -13.28 -40.06 4.83
N MET A 253 -13.03 -39.06 3.97
CA MET A 253 -11.73 -38.85 3.32
C MET A 253 -11.01 -37.61 3.85
N GLN A 254 -9.71 -37.72 4.09
CA GLN A 254 -8.79 -36.59 4.34
C GLN A 254 -8.51 -35.85 3.02
N GLY A 255 -9.55 -35.25 2.45
CA GLY A 255 -9.55 -34.74 1.08
C GLY A 255 -8.84 -33.40 0.85
N GLY A 256 -8.06 -32.88 1.81
CA GLY A 256 -7.43 -31.55 1.72
C GLY A 256 -6.49 -31.34 0.52
N ASN A 257 -6.00 -32.43 -0.09
CA ASN A 257 -5.21 -32.39 -1.33
C ASN A 257 -6.07 -32.29 -2.61
N ILE A 258 -7.36 -32.63 -2.55
CA ILE A 258 -8.24 -32.77 -3.73
C ILE A 258 -8.73 -31.42 -4.27
N VAL A 259 -8.73 -30.39 -3.42
CA VAL A 259 -9.10 -29.02 -3.80
C VAL A 259 -7.86 -28.17 -3.63
N LYS A 260 -7.49 -27.39 -4.65
CA LYS A 260 -6.34 -26.49 -4.60
C LYS A 260 -6.77 -25.08 -4.98
N VAL A 261 -6.80 -24.17 -4.01
CA VAL A 261 -7.00 -22.74 -4.27
C VAL A 261 -5.81 -22.20 -5.08
N THR A 262 -6.10 -21.49 -6.17
CA THR A 262 -5.11 -20.86 -7.07
C THR A 262 -5.01 -19.36 -6.83
N ASP A 263 -6.13 -18.69 -6.56
CA ASP A 263 -6.22 -17.25 -6.30
C ASP A 263 -7.41 -16.93 -5.38
N VAL A 264 -7.33 -15.82 -4.63
CA VAL A 264 -8.39 -15.34 -3.74
C VAL A 264 -8.39 -13.81 -3.79
N LYS A 265 -9.45 -13.21 -4.33
CA LYS A 265 -9.53 -11.76 -4.63
C LYS A 265 -10.92 -11.19 -4.35
N PRO A 266 -11.08 -9.88 -4.13
CA PRO A 266 -12.42 -9.28 -4.02
C PRO A 266 -13.21 -9.47 -5.34
N ALA A 267 -14.53 -9.54 -5.25
CA ALA A 267 -15.38 -9.57 -6.42
C ALA A 267 -15.47 -8.17 -7.07
N PRO A 268 -15.39 -8.04 -8.41
CA PRO A 268 -15.51 -6.74 -9.07
C PRO A 268 -16.81 -6.02 -8.72
N GLY A 269 -16.69 -4.83 -8.11
CA GLY A 269 -17.82 -4.02 -7.65
C GLY A 269 -18.52 -4.51 -6.38
N MET A 270 -17.99 -5.54 -5.70
CA MET A 270 -18.52 -6.12 -4.46
C MET A 270 -17.36 -6.52 -3.55
N ASP A 271 -16.80 -5.53 -2.84
CA ASP A 271 -15.68 -5.65 -1.90
C ASP A 271 -15.97 -6.59 -0.71
N TRP A 272 -17.22 -6.60 -0.24
CA TRP A 272 -17.75 -7.54 0.77
C TRP A 272 -17.89 -9.00 0.29
N LEU A 273 -17.54 -9.30 -0.97
CA LEU A 273 -17.53 -10.64 -1.54
C LEU A 273 -16.14 -11.04 -2.01
N THR A 274 -15.79 -12.31 -1.81
CA THR A 274 -14.52 -12.89 -2.27
C THR A 274 -14.76 -13.87 -3.39
N ILE A 275 -14.03 -13.74 -4.50
CA ILE A 275 -13.89 -14.79 -5.51
C ILE A 275 -12.70 -15.67 -5.11
N VAL A 276 -12.98 -16.90 -4.68
CA VAL A 276 -11.99 -17.97 -4.56
C VAL A 276 -11.90 -18.68 -5.91
N VAL A 277 -10.72 -18.68 -6.50
CA VAL A 277 -10.39 -19.48 -7.70
C VAL A 277 -9.66 -20.74 -7.24
N PHE A 278 -10.03 -21.89 -7.77
CA PHE A 278 -9.51 -23.18 -7.33
C PHE A 278 -9.53 -24.21 -8.46
N ASP A 279 -8.73 -25.26 -8.34
CA ASP A 279 -8.79 -26.43 -9.21
C ASP A 279 -9.04 -27.72 -8.40
N LEU A 280 -9.58 -28.74 -9.08
CA LEU A 280 -9.80 -30.07 -8.52
C LEU A 280 -8.67 -31.03 -8.95
N VAL A 281 -7.95 -31.55 -7.96
CA VAL A 281 -6.83 -32.46 -8.08
C VAL A 281 -7.33 -33.88 -7.87
N VAL A 282 -7.63 -34.59 -8.96
CA VAL A 282 -8.01 -36.01 -8.91
C VAL A 282 -6.75 -36.85 -9.06
N ASP A 283 -6.45 -37.71 -8.08
CA ASP A 283 -5.16 -38.44 -8.01
C ASP A 283 -4.97 -39.43 -9.18
N LEU A 284 -4.13 -39.02 -10.14
CA LEU A 284 -3.30 -39.77 -11.10
C LEU A 284 -3.91 -40.94 -11.93
N GLY A 285 -5.17 -41.29 -11.74
CA GLY A 285 -5.91 -42.28 -12.54
C GLY A 285 -7.35 -41.86 -12.89
N GLY A 286 -7.82 -40.73 -12.34
CA GLY A 286 -9.07 -40.11 -12.76
C GLY A 286 -8.93 -39.43 -14.12
N ASP A 287 -9.91 -39.60 -14.99
CA ASP A 287 -9.99 -38.93 -16.28
C ASP A 287 -10.61 -37.52 -16.15
N GLU A 288 -10.51 -36.71 -17.21
CA GLU A 288 -11.20 -35.42 -17.26
C GLU A 288 -12.74 -35.58 -17.16
N SER A 289 -13.33 -36.76 -17.44
CA SER A 289 -14.77 -36.99 -17.18
C SER A 289 -15.07 -37.09 -15.68
N THR A 290 -14.21 -37.70 -14.86
CA THR A 290 -14.30 -37.67 -13.39
C THR A 290 -14.18 -36.25 -12.87
N LYS A 291 -13.25 -35.45 -13.41
CA LYS A 291 -13.10 -34.02 -13.05
C LYS A 291 -14.33 -33.20 -13.45
N GLN A 292 -14.86 -33.41 -14.65
CA GLN A 292 -16.10 -32.78 -15.13
C GLN A 292 -17.34 -33.22 -14.32
N ALA A 293 -17.39 -34.47 -13.87
CA ALA A 293 -18.44 -35.00 -12.99
C ALA A 293 -18.37 -34.39 -11.59
N LEU A 294 -17.16 -34.12 -11.07
CA LEU A 294 -16.96 -33.41 -9.81
C LEU A 294 -17.34 -31.93 -9.92
N PHE A 295 -16.99 -31.23 -11.00
CA PHE A 295 -17.50 -29.88 -11.25
C PHE A 295 -19.03 -29.87 -11.40
N SER A 296 -19.60 -30.84 -12.11
CA SER A 296 -21.05 -31.01 -12.22
C SER A 296 -21.69 -31.28 -10.86
N LYS A 297 -21.06 -32.07 -9.99
CA LYS A 297 -21.51 -32.29 -8.61
C LYS A 297 -21.42 -31.00 -7.79
N LEU A 298 -20.33 -30.25 -7.90
CA LEU A 298 -20.13 -29.00 -7.19
C LEU A 298 -21.15 -27.93 -7.61
N ASP A 299 -21.41 -27.79 -8.92
CA ASP A 299 -22.45 -26.92 -9.47
C ASP A 299 -23.85 -27.33 -8.99
N ASN A 300 -24.16 -28.64 -8.95
CA ASN A 300 -25.38 -29.13 -8.31
C ASN A 300 -25.44 -28.87 -6.80
N MET A 301 -24.31 -28.73 -6.10
CA MET A 301 -24.27 -28.40 -4.68
C MET A 301 -24.45 -26.90 -4.43
N VAL A 302 -23.72 -26.03 -5.15
CA VAL A 302 -23.94 -24.56 -5.14
C VAL A 302 -25.37 -24.23 -5.61
N GLY A 303 -25.90 -24.99 -6.56
CA GLY A 303 -27.26 -24.85 -7.06
C GLY A 303 -28.37 -25.33 -6.12
N ASN A 304 -28.05 -26.10 -5.07
CA ASN A 304 -29.03 -26.74 -4.18
C ASN A 304 -28.99 -26.15 -2.76
N PRO A 305 -30.05 -25.41 -2.34
CA PRO A 305 -30.19 -24.86 -0.98
C PRO A 305 -30.06 -25.87 0.17
N ASN A 306 -30.21 -27.18 -0.09
CA ASN A 306 -30.11 -28.23 0.92
C ASN A 306 -28.73 -28.93 0.92
N SER A 307 -27.75 -28.44 0.15
CA SER A 307 -26.40 -29.01 0.16
C SER A 307 -25.58 -28.49 1.33
N GLU A 308 -24.65 -29.30 1.83
CA GLU A 308 -23.71 -28.93 2.89
C GLU A 308 -22.90 -27.68 2.48
N LEU A 309 -22.40 -27.69 1.24
CA LEU A 309 -21.65 -26.61 0.61
C LEU A 309 -22.43 -25.27 0.59
N PHE A 310 -23.74 -25.32 0.31
CA PHE A 310 -24.60 -24.14 0.32
C PHE A 310 -24.84 -23.63 1.74
N ASN A 311 -25.10 -24.52 2.69
CA ASN A 311 -25.45 -24.20 4.08
C ASN A 311 -24.27 -23.76 4.97
N GLY A 312 -23.14 -23.35 4.38
CA GLY A 312 -21.98 -22.90 5.13
C GLY A 312 -21.25 -24.03 5.89
N MET A 313 -21.25 -25.26 5.35
CA MET A 313 -20.20 -26.24 5.68
C MET A 313 -18.88 -25.95 4.93
N VAL A 314 -18.87 -24.91 4.08
CA VAL A 314 -17.69 -24.12 3.70
C VAL A 314 -17.49 -23.00 4.72
N THR A 315 -16.23 -22.64 4.98
CA THR A 315 -15.77 -21.46 5.76
C THR A 315 -16.61 -20.18 5.65
N CYS A 316 -17.32 -19.98 4.54
CA CYS A 316 -18.21 -18.86 4.29
C CYS A 316 -19.47 -19.33 3.56
N GLN A 317 -20.54 -18.54 3.63
CA GLN A 317 -21.72 -18.77 2.79
C GLN A 317 -21.37 -18.52 1.32
N THR A 318 -21.94 -19.33 0.43
CA THR A 318 -21.75 -19.16 -1.02
C THR A 318 -22.75 -18.14 -1.56
N ASP A 319 -22.28 -17.18 -2.35
CA ASP A 319 -23.14 -16.14 -2.95
C ASP A 319 -24.17 -16.80 -3.87
N SER A 320 -25.42 -16.83 -3.43
CA SER A 320 -26.50 -17.51 -4.15
C SER A 320 -26.93 -16.81 -5.45
N THR A 321 -26.42 -15.60 -5.75
CA THR A 321 -26.50 -14.99 -7.08
C THR A 321 -25.47 -15.58 -8.06
N TYR A 322 -24.35 -16.12 -7.56
CA TYR A 322 -23.18 -16.48 -8.37
C TYR A 322 -23.23 -17.90 -8.92
N ARG A 323 -24.13 -18.13 -9.88
CA ARG A 323 -24.12 -19.34 -10.74
C ARG A 323 -23.24 -19.18 -12.00
N GLY A 324 -22.37 -18.18 -12.02
CA GLY A 324 -21.77 -17.70 -13.27
C GLY A 324 -20.63 -18.54 -13.85
N ILE A 325 -19.78 -19.17 -13.02
CA ILE A 325 -18.48 -19.72 -13.48
C ILE A 325 -18.12 -21.06 -12.80
N LEU A 326 -18.98 -22.08 -13.00
CA LEU A 326 -18.60 -23.49 -12.85
C LEU A 326 -18.74 -24.32 -14.14
N GLY A 327 -19.33 -23.76 -15.20
CA GLY A 327 -19.40 -24.42 -16.50
C GLY A 327 -19.85 -23.50 -17.63
N ARG A 328 -19.12 -23.55 -18.75
CA ARG A 328 -19.21 -22.66 -19.94
C ARG A 328 -18.69 -21.25 -19.66
N GLY A 329 -18.10 -20.65 -20.69
CA GLY A 329 -17.62 -19.27 -20.64
C GLY A 329 -18.33 -18.42 -21.69
N ASP A 330 -18.18 -17.11 -21.53
CA ASP A 330 -18.38 -16.09 -22.56
C ASP A 330 -19.78 -16.02 -23.21
N ASP A 331 -20.82 -15.90 -22.38
CA ASP A 331 -22.07 -15.23 -22.74
C ASP A 331 -22.16 -13.93 -21.93
N GLY A 332 -21.87 -12.79 -22.56
CA GLY A 332 -21.79 -11.47 -21.94
C GLY A 332 -23.14 -10.89 -21.50
N PHE A 333 -23.71 -11.42 -20.42
CA PHE A 333 -25.01 -10.98 -19.92
C PHE A 333 -24.91 -9.70 -19.07
N ASP A 334 -24.89 -8.55 -19.74
CA ASP A 334 -25.15 -7.23 -19.14
C ASP A 334 -26.62 -7.11 -18.69
N MET A 335 -26.97 -7.89 -17.66
CA MET A 335 -28.25 -7.76 -16.98
C MET A 335 -28.21 -6.48 -16.12
N PRO A 336 -29.02 -5.46 -16.44
CA PRO A 336 -29.08 -4.24 -15.64
C PRO A 336 -29.45 -4.57 -14.19
N ALA A 337 -28.99 -3.76 -13.24
CA ALA A 337 -29.12 -4.06 -11.81
C ALA A 337 -30.57 -4.33 -11.37
N THR A 338 -31.54 -3.71 -12.03
CA THR A 338 -33.00 -3.87 -11.81
C THR A 338 -33.56 -5.23 -12.22
N SER A 339 -32.92 -5.97 -13.13
CA SER A 339 -33.38 -7.29 -13.57
C SER A 339 -32.65 -8.46 -12.88
N ARG A 340 -31.64 -8.18 -12.05
CA ARG A 340 -30.89 -9.22 -11.33
C ARG A 340 -31.80 -9.85 -10.25
N PRO A 341 -31.90 -11.20 -10.17
CA PRO A 341 -32.78 -11.85 -9.21
C PRO A 341 -32.31 -11.61 -7.78
N ILE A 342 -33.23 -11.24 -6.89
CA ILE A 342 -32.97 -11.04 -5.46
C ILE A 342 -32.72 -12.41 -4.81
N ALA A 343 -31.45 -12.82 -4.73
CA ALA A 343 -31.05 -14.07 -4.11
C ALA A 343 -30.79 -13.89 -2.60
N THR A 344 -31.88 -13.70 -1.84
CA THR A 344 -31.86 -13.88 -0.38
C THR A 344 -32.89 -14.93 0.00
N GLN A 345 -32.55 -15.81 0.94
CA GLN A 345 -33.42 -16.93 1.33
C GLN A 345 -34.45 -16.55 2.39
N ASP A 346 -34.26 -15.44 3.11
CA ASP A 346 -35.29 -14.92 4.00
C ASP A 346 -36.42 -14.31 3.16
N GLU A 347 -37.56 -15.00 3.06
CA GLU A 347 -38.77 -14.54 2.38
C GLU A 347 -39.28 -13.18 2.89
N ARG A 348 -38.96 -12.78 4.13
CA ARG A 348 -39.25 -11.43 4.64
C ARG A 348 -38.33 -10.39 4.02
N VAL A 349 -37.03 -10.65 3.92
CA VAL A 349 -36.05 -9.74 3.29
C VAL A 349 -36.29 -9.69 1.78
N LYS A 350 -36.50 -10.84 1.13
CA LYS A 350 -36.89 -10.98 -0.28
C LYS A 350 -38.20 -10.26 -0.58
N GLY A 351 -39.20 -10.41 0.28
CA GLY A 351 -40.48 -9.70 0.23
C GLY A 351 -40.39 -8.22 0.59
N VAL A 352 -39.28 -7.75 1.18
CA VAL A 352 -38.96 -6.32 1.36
C VAL A 352 -38.26 -5.79 0.11
N LEU A 353 -37.15 -6.40 -0.32
CA LEU A 353 -36.38 -5.99 -1.50
C LEU A 353 -37.22 -6.03 -2.79
N SER A 354 -38.11 -7.02 -2.96
CA SER A 354 -39.02 -7.10 -4.11
C SER A 354 -40.04 -5.94 -4.17
N ARG A 355 -40.28 -5.24 -3.05
CA ARG A 355 -41.08 -3.99 -3.04
C ARG A 355 -40.28 -2.75 -3.41
N TYR A 356 -38.94 -2.80 -3.35
CA TYR A 356 -38.07 -1.67 -3.68
C TYR A 356 -37.36 -1.79 -5.03
N ILE A 357 -37.13 -3.00 -5.56
CA ILE A 357 -36.40 -3.21 -6.83
C ILE A 357 -37.04 -2.53 -8.06
N ASN A 358 -38.37 -2.37 -8.04
CA ASN A 358 -39.13 -1.66 -9.08
C ASN A 358 -39.44 -0.20 -8.72
N ILE A 359 -39.03 0.26 -7.52
CA ILE A 359 -39.08 1.68 -7.18
C ILE A 359 -37.84 2.31 -7.80
N LEU A 360 -37.98 2.77 -9.04
CA LEU A 360 -37.10 3.79 -9.59
C LEU A 360 -37.13 4.97 -8.61
N PRO A 361 -36.00 5.36 -8.00
CA PRO A 361 -35.97 6.59 -7.23
C PRO A 361 -36.31 7.75 -8.19
N PRO A 362 -37.11 8.75 -7.76
CA PRO A 362 -37.33 9.95 -8.57
C PRO A 362 -35.99 10.55 -9.00
N GLU A 363 -35.89 11.09 -10.22
CA GLU A 363 -34.66 11.72 -10.72
C GLU A 363 -34.18 12.88 -9.81
N THR A 364 -35.08 13.43 -9.00
CA THR A 364 -34.84 14.45 -7.99
C THR A 364 -34.63 13.90 -6.57
N SER A 365 -34.36 12.60 -6.38
CA SER A 365 -34.19 12.01 -5.06
C SER A 365 -32.84 12.39 -4.46
N HIS A 366 -32.82 13.41 -3.61
CA HIS A 366 -31.65 13.70 -2.78
C HIS A 366 -31.39 12.54 -1.81
N ASP A 367 -30.28 11.83 -2.00
CA ASP A 367 -29.71 10.94 -0.99
C ASP A 367 -29.37 11.77 0.26
N PRO A 368 -30.08 11.62 1.38
CA PRO A 368 -29.84 12.43 2.58
C PRO A 368 -28.54 12.02 3.28
N SER A 369 -27.96 10.85 2.94
CA SER A 369 -26.69 10.37 3.46
C SER A 369 -25.47 11.11 2.90
N LYS A 370 -25.66 11.94 1.87
CA LYS A 370 -24.62 12.75 1.23
C LYS A 370 -25.05 14.21 1.08
N PHE A 371 -24.08 15.09 0.81
CA PHE A 371 -24.34 16.43 0.29
C PHE A 371 -23.29 16.79 -0.74
N HIS A 372 -23.63 17.66 -1.70
CA HIS A 372 -22.66 18.12 -2.69
C HIS A 372 -21.85 19.32 -2.20
N VAL A 373 -20.60 19.36 -2.65
CA VAL A 373 -19.71 20.52 -2.65
C VAL A 373 -19.15 20.68 -4.05
N TYR A 374 -18.63 21.87 -4.38
CA TYR A 374 -17.95 22.08 -5.65
C TYR A 374 -16.43 22.07 -5.43
N LEU A 375 -15.69 21.28 -6.19
CA LEU A 375 -14.24 21.33 -6.25
C LEU A 375 -13.83 22.24 -7.41
N LYS A 376 -12.87 23.14 -7.18
CA LYS A 376 -12.32 24.02 -8.21
C LYS A 376 -10.80 23.87 -8.30
N TRP A 377 -10.31 23.54 -9.49
CA TRP A 377 -8.89 23.32 -9.77
C TRP A 377 -8.64 23.62 -11.25
N GLU A 378 -7.49 24.20 -11.58
CA GLU A 378 -7.05 24.62 -12.94
C GLU A 378 -8.16 25.28 -13.81
N GLY A 379 -9.06 26.05 -13.16
CA GLY A 379 -10.19 26.75 -13.81
C GLY A 379 -11.47 25.92 -13.89
N ALA A 380 -11.36 24.59 -14.05
CA ALA A 380 -12.48 23.65 -14.00
C ALA A 380 -13.24 23.69 -12.66
N THR A 381 -14.50 23.27 -12.66
CA THR A 381 -15.31 23.15 -11.43
C THR A 381 -16.18 21.89 -11.50
N GLN A 382 -15.95 20.96 -10.59
CA GLN A 382 -16.60 19.64 -10.53
C GLN A 382 -17.48 19.49 -9.28
N THR A 383 -18.48 18.61 -9.32
CA THR A 383 -19.42 18.40 -8.22
C THR A 383 -19.12 17.12 -7.45
N LEU A 384 -18.59 17.24 -6.24
CA LEU A 384 -18.27 16.12 -5.36
C LEU A 384 -19.41 15.86 -4.37
N TRP A 385 -19.84 14.60 -4.23
CA TRP A 385 -20.82 14.17 -3.23
C TRP A 385 -20.15 13.56 -1.99
N VAL A 386 -20.12 14.30 -0.89
CA VAL A 386 -19.44 13.88 0.35
C VAL A 386 -20.42 13.30 1.40
N PRO A 387 -19.98 12.38 2.27
CA PRO A 387 -20.77 11.85 3.39
C PRO A 387 -21.36 12.93 4.32
N SER A 388 -22.64 12.78 4.68
CA SER A 388 -23.41 13.73 5.49
C SER A 388 -23.36 13.42 7.00
N PRO A 389 -22.73 14.29 7.83
CA PRO A 389 -22.64 14.11 9.29
C PRO A 389 -23.94 14.47 10.03
N ARG A 390 -25.01 14.79 9.30
CA ARG A 390 -26.37 14.96 9.84
C ARG A 390 -27.11 13.63 9.96
N THR A 391 -26.70 12.62 9.20
CA THR A 391 -27.40 11.34 9.01
C THR A 391 -26.49 10.14 9.23
N LEU A 392 -25.19 10.26 8.90
CA LEU A 392 -24.19 9.22 9.10
C LEU A 392 -23.42 9.47 10.42
N PRO A 393 -22.91 8.41 11.08
CA PRO A 393 -22.02 8.57 12.22
C PRO A 393 -20.74 9.32 11.83
N ARG A 394 -20.30 10.30 12.64
CA ARG A 394 -19.10 11.12 12.32
C ARG A 394 -17.84 10.30 12.02
N LYS A 395 -17.69 9.10 12.61
CA LYS A 395 -16.58 8.16 12.32
C LYS A 395 -16.54 7.62 10.88
N SER A 396 -17.59 7.88 10.11
CA SER A 396 -17.76 7.50 8.69
C SER A 396 -17.95 8.75 7.81
N CYS A 397 -17.70 9.94 8.35
CA CYS A 397 -17.90 11.23 7.69
C CYS A 397 -16.55 11.85 7.34
N VAL A 398 -15.79 11.13 6.51
CA VAL A 398 -14.47 11.56 6.02
C VAL A 398 -14.48 11.68 4.51
N LEU A 399 -13.60 12.55 4.01
CA LEU A 399 -13.26 12.74 2.61
C LEU A 399 -11.79 12.37 2.43
N TRP A 400 -11.51 11.53 1.42
CA TRP A 400 -10.19 10.99 1.13
C TRP A 400 -9.51 11.71 -0.05
N PRO A 401 -8.16 11.77 -0.12
CA PRO A 401 -7.45 12.36 -1.25
C PRO A 401 -7.77 11.70 -2.61
N TYR A 402 -8.08 10.40 -2.65
CA TYR A 402 -8.42 9.72 -3.90
C TYR A 402 -9.80 10.14 -4.44
N GLU A 403 -10.77 10.48 -3.58
CA GLU A 403 -12.09 10.96 -4.01
C GLU A 403 -12.00 12.36 -4.65
N ILE A 404 -11.05 13.18 -4.20
CA ILE A 404 -10.71 14.47 -4.84
C ILE A 404 -10.17 14.22 -6.26
N LYS A 405 -9.21 13.32 -6.39
CA LYS A 405 -8.60 12.99 -7.69
C LYS A 405 -9.62 12.38 -8.64
N ASP A 406 -10.50 11.52 -8.15
CA ASP A 406 -11.53 10.84 -8.94
C ASP A 406 -12.58 11.82 -9.47
N CYS A 407 -13.06 12.70 -8.60
CA CYS A 407 -13.98 13.77 -8.97
C CYS A 407 -13.36 14.81 -9.93
N LEU A 408 -12.05 14.94 -9.97
CA LEU A 408 -11.31 15.81 -10.90
C LEU A 408 -10.80 15.10 -12.16
N GLY A 409 -11.03 13.79 -12.33
CA GLY A 409 -10.52 13.00 -13.45
C GLY A 409 -9.02 12.63 -13.37
N ILE A 410 -8.32 13.03 -12.30
CA ILE A 410 -6.89 12.79 -12.08
C ILE A 410 -6.63 11.33 -11.66
N SER A 411 -7.58 10.66 -11.00
CA SER A 411 -7.40 9.28 -10.54
C SER A 411 -7.07 8.34 -11.70
N ASN A 412 -6.06 7.48 -11.49
CA ASN A 412 -5.50 6.56 -12.47
C ASN A 412 -4.70 7.19 -13.62
N THR A 413 -4.57 8.52 -13.73
CA THR A 413 -3.66 9.18 -14.70
C THR A 413 -2.18 8.99 -14.31
N VAL A 414 -1.24 9.40 -15.17
CA VAL A 414 0.18 9.53 -14.79
C VAL A 414 0.36 10.60 -13.69
N SER A 415 -0.41 11.69 -13.76
CA SER A 415 -0.40 12.79 -12.78
C SER A 415 -0.86 12.37 -11.38
N ASP A 416 -1.64 11.30 -11.24
CA ASP A 416 -2.00 10.68 -9.95
C ASP A 416 -0.76 10.39 -9.08
N VAL A 417 0.35 9.97 -9.70
CA VAL A 417 1.60 9.62 -9.00
C VAL A 417 2.33 10.86 -8.45
N TRP A 418 2.18 12.00 -9.10
CA TRP A 418 2.96 13.23 -8.84
C TRP A 418 2.18 14.29 -8.06
N MET A 419 0.85 14.24 -8.08
CA MET A 419 -0.02 15.21 -7.43
C MET A 419 -0.66 14.64 -6.17
N THR A 420 -0.58 15.34 -5.04
CA THR A 420 -1.26 14.95 -3.78
C THR A 420 -2.12 16.10 -3.24
N PRO A 421 -3.45 15.92 -3.04
CA PRO A 421 -4.28 16.92 -2.36
C PRO A 421 -3.76 17.23 -0.95
N VAL A 422 -3.45 18.49 -0.69
CA VAL A 422 -2.96 19.00 0.62
C VAL A 422 -4.08 19.67 1.40
N SER A 423 -4.90 20.48 0.74
CA SER A 423 -6.01 21.17 1.39
C SER A 423 -7.15 21.53 0.45
N LEU A 424 -8.30 21.83 1.05
CA LEU A 424 -9.49 22.40 0.41
C LEU A 424 -9.72 23.80 0.96
N ASN A 425 -9.55 24.82 0.11
CA ASN A 425 -9.64 26.23 0.46
C ASN A 425 -11.04 26.77 0.10
N PRO A 426 -11.97 26.93 1.07
CA PRO A 426 -13.34 27.38 0.79
C PRO A 426 -13.38 28.82 0.24
N SER A 427 -14.22 29.03 -0.77
CA SER A 427 -14.39 30.28 -1.51
C SER A 427 -15.86 30.72 -1.53
N GLY A 428 -16.11 32.03 -1.69
CA GLY A 428 -17.46 32.61 -1.59
C GLY A 428 -18.03 32.66 -0.16
N VAL A 429 -17.25 32.27 0.85
CA VAL A 429 -17.63 32.31 2.27
C VAL A 429 -17.02 33.53 2.99
N PRO A 430 -17.60 34.01 4.10
CA PRO A 430 -16.96 35.01 4.97
C PRO A 430 -15.58 34.56 5.47
N SER A 431 -14.69 35.51 5.74
CA SER A 431 -13.30 35.23 6.15
C SER A 431 -13.16 34.44 7.46
N GLU A 432 -14.16 34.51 8.35
CA GLU A 432 -14.23 33.69 9.57
C GLU A 432 -14.44 32.19 9.28
N LEU A 433 -14.93 31.87 8.08
CA LEU A 433 -15.17 30.51 7.58
C LEU A 433 -14.23 30.14 6.42
N SER A 434 -13.32 31.04 6.00
CA SER A 434 -12.40 30.80 4.89
C SER A 434 -11.12 30.04 5.29
N VAL A 435 -11.20 29.19 6.31
CA VAL A 435 -10.05 28.44 6.84
C VAL A 435 -9.76 27.23 5.94
N PRO A 436 -8.50 27.03 5.48
CA PRO A 436 -8.10 25.82 4.77
C PRO A 436 -8.44 24.55 5.54
N LEU A 437 -9.09 23.60 4.87
CA LEU A 437 -9.30 22.25 5.41
C LEU A 437 -8.13 21.37 4.95
N MET A 438 -7.17 21.12 5.85
CA MET A 438 -5.98 20.30 5.57
C MET A 438 -6.32 18.81 5.56
N PHE A 439 -5.65 18.04 4.70
CA PHE A 439 -5.69 16.57 4.75
C PHE A 439 -4.75 16.06 5.85
N GLU A 440 -5.31 15.77 7.04
CA GLU A 440 -4.54 15.43 8.24
C GLU A 440 -4.51 13.91 8.53
N PRO A 441 -3.36 13.35 8.97
CA PRO A 441 -3.26 11.94 9.40
C PRO A 441 -4.23 11.60 10.54
N SER A 442 -5.21 10.73 10.28
CA SER A 442 -6.21 10.36 11.28
C SER A 442 -5.91 9.01 11.93
N GLU A 443 -5.66 9.00 13.24
CA GLU A 443 -5.42 7.78 14.04
C GLU A 443 -6.56 6.76 13.89
N ARG A 444 -7.81 7.23 13.73
CA ARG A 444 -9.00 6.39 13.53
C ARG A 444 -9.03 5.65 12.19
N HIS A 445 -8.20 6.10 11.26
CA HIS A 445 -8.07 5.57 9.90
C HIS A 445 -6.62 5.15 9.61
N GLY A 446 -5.91 4.64 10.64
CA GLY A 446 -4.57 4.09 10.49
C GLY A 446 -3.47 5.11 10.21
N GLY A 447 -3.70 6.39 10.51
CA GLY A 447 -2.79 7.48 10.17
C GLY A 447 -2.89 7.95 8.72
N LEU A 448 -3.89 7.49 7.96
CA LEU A 448 -4.13 7.96 6.60
C LEU A 448 -4.64 9.42 6.60
N PRO A 449 -4.22 10.25 5.63
CA PRO A 449 -4.65 11.64 5.51
C PRO A 449 -6.12 11.75 5.06
N VAL A 450 -6.94 12.49 5.80
CA VAL A 450 -8.38 12.70 5.52
C VAL A 450 -8.84 14.11 5.93
N ILE A 451 -10.01 14.52 5.43
CA ILE A 451 -10.77 15.68 5.92
C ILE A 451 -12.06 15.20 6.61
N ASP A 452 -12.37 15.71 7.81
CA ASP A 452 -13.67 15.48 8.47
C ASP A 452 -14.76 16.33 7.76
N THR A 453 -15.74 15.68 7.15
CA THR A 453 -16.77 16.37 6.33
C THR A 453 -17.72 17.24 7.16
N SER A 454 -17.70 17.16 8.50
CA SER A 454 -18.43 18.08 9.36
C SER A 454 -17.81 19.48 9.44
N LEU A 455 -16.57 19.64 8.99
CA LEU A 455 -15.96 20.94 8.73
C LEU A 455 -16.47 21.55 7.40
N MET A 456 -16.89 20.71 6.45
CA MET A 456 -17.36 21.14 5.13
C MET A 456 -18.80 21.71 5.15
N ARG A 457 -19.20 22.39 4.06
CA ARG A 457 -20.50 23.05 3.93
C ARG A 457 -21.11 22.77 2.56
N GLN A 458 -22.38 22.35 2.57
CA GLN A 458 -23.15 22.05 1.35
C GLN A 458 -23.21 23.26 0.41
N GLY A 459 -22.97 23.02 -0.88
CA GLY A 459 -23.01 24.05 -1.93
C GLY A 459 -21.84 25.04 -1.93
N VAL A 460 -20.87 24.91 -1.01
CA VAL A 460 -19.66 25.76 -1.01
C VAL A 460 -18.67 25.25 -2.07
N THR A 461 -17.98 26.19 -2.72
CA THR A 461 -16.90 25.90 -3.66
C THR A 461 -15.55 25.91 -2.93
N TYR A 462 -14.80 24.81 -3.03
CA TYR A 462 -13.48 24.64 -2.46
C TYR A 462 -12.43 24.64 -3.57
N HIS A 463 -11.49 25.58 -3.52
CA HIS A 463 -10.28 25.50 -4.34
C HIS A 463 -9.39 24.37 -3.82
N VAL A 464 -9.05 23.40 -4.67
CA VAL A 464 -8.19 22.29 -4.30
C VAL A 464 -6.73 22.72 -4.42
N GLN A 465 -5.97 22.57 -3.34
CA GLN A 465 -4.53 22.81 -3.32
C GLN A 465 -3.80 21.46 -3.35
N PHE A 466 -2.93 21.28 -4.34
CA PHE A 466 -2.07 20.11 -4.48
C PHE A 466 -0.63 20.42 -4.06
N ASP A 467 0.03 19.42 -3.46
CA ASP A 467 1.46 19.21 -3.56
C ASP A 467 1.71 18.61 -4.95
N ASP A 468 2.08 19.45 -5.90
CA ASP A 468 2.28 19.08 -7.30
C ASP A 468 3.78 18.92 -7.60
N ARG A 469 4.19 17.65 -7.77
CA ARG A 469 5.59 17.26 -8.01
C ARG A 469 5.86 16.96 -9.48
N ARG A 470 4.98 17.36 -10.42
CA ARG A 470 5.20 17.21 -11.87
C ARG A 470 6.53 17.86 -12.27
N MET A 471 6.78 19.10 -11.87
CA MET A 471 8.04 19.81 -12.17
C MET A 471 9.25 19.22 -11.42
N GLU A 472 9.13 18.94 -10.11
CA GLU A 472 10.19 18.27 -9.34
C GLU A 472 10.66 16.97 -10.02
N CYS A 473 9.73 16.20 -10.59
CA CYS A 473 10.01 14.92 -11.25
C CYS A 473 10.86 15.07 -12.51
N LEU A 474 10.72 16.19 -13.23
CA LEU A 474 11.47 16.53 -14.45
C LEU A 474 12.82 17.18 -14.12
N GLU A 475 12.88 17.99 -13.07
CA GLU A 475 14.12 18.55 -12.49
C GLU A 475 15.03 17.45 -11.88
N ASP A 476 14.44 16.34 -11.39
CA ASP A 476 15.12 15.14 -10.90
C ASP A 476 15.80 14.28 -12.01
N LEU A 477 15.60 14.61 -13.29
CA LEU A 477 16.20 13.91 -14.43
C LEU A 477 17.61 14.44 -14.74
N THR A 478 18.51 13.59 -15.22
CA THR A 478 19.80 14.07 -15.76
C THR A 478 19.62 14.69 -17.14
N GLU A 479 20.55 15.56 -17.55
CA GLU A 479 20.60 16.13 -18.91
C GLU A 479 20.57 15.02 -19.99
N GLU A 480 21.24 13.89 -19.75
CA GLU A 480 21.22 12.70 -20.61
C GLU A 480 19.81 12.09 -20.73
N GLN A 481 19.05 12.03 -19.63
CA GLN A 481 17.68 11.50 -19.62
C GLN A 481 16.69 12.46 -20.26
N GLN A 482 16.85 13.78 -20.05
CA GLN A 482 16.02 14.79 -20.71
C GLN A 482 16.26 14.75 -22.24
N ALA A 483 17.51 14.56 -22.68
CA ALA A 483 17.84 14.37 -24.09
C ALA A 483 17.29 13.05 -24.67
N GLU A 484 17.31 11.94 -23.91
CA GLU A 484 16.71 10.66 -24.34
C GLU A 484 15.18 10.76 -24.49
N ILE A 485 14.51 11.51 -23.61
CA ILE A 485 13.06 11.79 -23.71
C ILE A 485 12.77 12.69 -24.92
N GLU A 486 13.55 13.75 -25.13
CA GLU A 486 13.38 14.67 -26.27
C GLU A 486 13.64 13.98 -27.62
N GLU A 487 14.70 13.18 -27.74
CA GLU A 487 14.94 12.37 -28.94
C GLU A 487 13.79 11.37 -29.19
N THR A 488 13.17 10.85 -28.11
CA THR A 488 11.98 10.01 -28.24
C THR A 488 10.75 10.81 -28.67
N PHE A 489 10.54 12.03 -28.13
CA PHE A 489 9.43 12.90 -28.50
C PHE A 489 9.50 13.28 -29.98
N GLN A 490 10.66 13.76 -30.45
CA GLN A 490 10.94 14.08 -31.86
C GLN A 490 10.91 12.84 -32.80
N LYS A 491 11.07 11.62 -32.26
CA LYS A 491 10.88 10.36 -33.01
C LYS A 491 9.40 9.99 -33.16
N TYR A 492 8.53 10.55 -32.31
CA TYR A 492 7.12 10.17 -32.18
C TYR A 492 6.14 11.21 -32.74
N ASP A 493 6.43 12.51 -32.60
CA ASP A 493 5.81 13.55 -33.40
C ASP A 493 6.36 13.44 -34.84
N VAL A 494 5.67 12.66 -35.67
CA VAL A 494 6.03 12.44 -37.09
C VAL A 494 5.50 13.59 -37.93
N SER A 495 4.52 14.35 -37.42
CA SER A 495 3.94 15.54 -38.05
C SER A 495 4.86 16.76 -37.98
N GLY A 496 5.61 16.92 -36.88
CA GLY A 496 6.40 18.08 -36.54
C GLY A 496 5.58 19.28 -36.01
N ASP A 497 4.43 19.05 -35.38
CA ASP A 497 3.52 20.11 -34.89
C ASP A 497 3.61 20.41 -33.37
N GLY A 498 4.32 19.57 -32.60
CA GLY A 498 4.54 19.76 -31.16
C GLY A 498 3.55 19.03 -30.25
N VAL A 499 2.69 18.17 -30.78
CA VAL A 499 1.95 17.15 -30.01
C VAL A 499 2.19 15.76 -30.60
N ILE A 500 1.83 14.71 -29.86
CA ILE A 500 1.82 13.32 -30.38
C ILE A 500 0.37 12.87 -30.49
N SER A 501 -0.08 12.59 -31.72
CA SER A 501 -1.42 12.04 -31.97
C SER A 501 -1.58 10.63 -31.38
N ARG A 502 -2.83 10.20 -31.13
CA ARG A 502 -3.13 8.83 -30.73
C ARG A 502 -2.61 7.76 -31.71
N GLU A 503 -2.69 8.04 -33.02
CA GLU A 503 -2.19 7.16 -34.08
C GLU A 503 -0.65 7.10 -34.08
N GLU A 504 0.00 8.23 -33.84
CA GLU A 504 1.45 8.31 -33.68
C GLU A 504 1.91 7.56 -32.43
N CYS A 505 1.27 7.80 -31.28
CA CYS A 505 1.46 7.04 -30.04
C CYS A 505 1.33 5.52 -30.26
N LEU A 506 0.33 5.07 -31.04
CA LEU A 506 0.16 3.65 -31.39
C LEU A 506 1.31 3.12 -32.27
N ALA A 507 1.75 3.89 -33.26
CA ALA A 507 2.87 3.53 -34.13
C ALA A 507 4.21 3.50 -33.36
N ALA A 508 4.41 4.47 -32.48
CA ALA A 508 5.53 4.65 -31.58
C ALA A 508 5.71 3.49 -30.59
N VAL A 509 4.64 3.14 -29.86
CA VAL A 509 4.60 2.00 -28.93
C VAL A 509 4.90 0.70 -29.67
N LYS A 510 4.27 0.49 -30.84
CA LYS A 510 4.54 -0.69 -31.67
C LYS A 510 6.00 -0.73 -32.15
N GLY A 511 6.57 0.41 -32.54
CA GLY A 511 7.98 0.54 -32.91
C GLY A 511 8.91 0.07 -31.80
N ARG A 512 8.70 0.52 -30.55
CA ARG A 512 9.40 0.01 -29.36
C ARG A 512 9.22 -1.50 -29.16
N THR A 513 8.01 -2.03 -29.37
CA THR A 513 7.74 -3.48 -29.31
C THR A 513 8.56 -4.25 -30.34
N ASP A 514 8.58 -3.80 -31.59
CA ASP A 514 9.28 -4.49 -32.68
C ASP A 514 10.81 -4.38 -32.52
N GLU A 515 11.33 -3.23 -32.06
CA GLU A 515 12.73 -3.03 -31.65
C GLU A 515 13.12 -3.96 -30.49
N ALA A 516 12.28 -4.07 -29.45
CA ALA A 516 12.52 -4.95 -28.30
C ALA A 516 12.43 -6.44 -28.68
N LYS A 517 11.49 -6.83 -29.55
CA LYS A 517 11.40 -8.20 -30.09
C LYS A 517 12.66 -8.52 -30.90
N ALA A 518 13.12 -7.63 -31.78
CA ALA A 518 14.37 -7.80 -32.54
C ALA A 518 15.62 -7.90 -31.65
N ALA A 519 15.67 -7.15 -30.54
CA ALA A 519 16.75 -7.27 -29.55
C ALA A 519 16.75 -8.65 -28.86
N VAL A 520 15.58 -9.17 -28.50
CA VAL A 520 15.42 -10.54 -27.98
C VAL A 520 15.80 -11.58 -29.05
N ASP A 521 15.38 -11.42 -30.31
CA ASP A 521 15.77 -12.31 -31.40
C ASP A 521 17.29 -12.44 -31.52
N LYS A 522 18.01 -11.33 -31.57
CA LYS A 522 19.48 -11.28 -31.69
C LYS A 522 20.20 -11.97 -30.51
N GLN A 523 19.69 -11.83 -29.30
CA GLN A 523 20.24 -12.52 -28.12
C GLN A 523 19.98 -14.04 -28.18
N PHE A 524 18.75 -14.43 -28.52
CA PHE A 524 18.35 -15.83 -28.56
C PHE A 524 18.91 -16.58 -29.77
N GLU A 525 19.22 -15.91 -30.89
CA GLU A 525 19.95 -16.47 -32.02
C GLU A 525 21.36 -16.91 -31.63
N ALA A 526 22.11 -16.07 -30.90
CA ALA A 526 23.44 -16.43 -30.37
C ALA A 526 23.37 -17.66 -29.45
N ALA A 527 22.34 -17.73 -28.58
CA ALA A 527 22.10 -18.89 -27.73
C ALA A 527 21.77 -20.16 -28.54
N LEU A 528 20.86 -20.07 -29.53
CA LEU A 528 20.48 -21.20 -30.40
C LEU A 528 21.68 -21.74 -31.21
N ASN A 529 22.54 -20.86 -31.71
CA ASN A 529 23.76 -21.22 -32.43
C ASN A 529 24.79 -21.95 -31.53
N SER A 530 24.78 -21.69 -30.22
CA SER A 530 25.61 -22.41 -29.25
C SER A 530 25.03 -23.76 -28.80
N ALA A 531 23.73 -23.99 -28.98
CA ALA A 531 23.01 -25.14 -28.42
C ALA A 531 23.18 -26.39 -29.31
N THR A 532 23.83 -27.41 -28.76
CA THR A 532 24.12 -28.68 -29.45
C THR A 532 23.04 -29.75 -29.24
N LEU A 533 22.24 -29.66 -28.18
CA LEU A 533 21.16 -30.61 -27.87
C LEU A 533 19.79 -29.99 -28.18
N ASP A 534 18.90 -30.75 -28.83
CA ASP A 534 17.56 -30.27 -29.15
C ASP A 534 16.71 -29.94 -27.91
N ALA A 535 16.96 -30.61 -26.78
CA ALA A 535 16.34 -30.27 -25.50
C ALA A 535 16.74 -28.86 -25.00
N GLN A 536 17.98 -28.42 -25.24
CA GLN A 536 18.43 -27.05 -24.95
C GLN A 536 17.77 -26.06 -25.90
N ARG A 537 17.71 -26.39 -27.20
CA ARG A 537 17.03 -25.55 -28.21
C ARG A 537 15.56 -25.33 -27.87
N GLN A 538 14.85 -26.38 -27.46
CA GLN A 538 13.45 -26.28 -27.01
C GLN A 538 13.31 -25.39 -25.76
N GLU A 539 14.23 -25.48 -24.80
CA GLU A 539 14.24 -24.58 -23.64
C GLU A 539 14.50 -23.12 -24.03
N ILE A 540 15.45 -22.87 -24.92
CA ILE A 540 15.77 -21.53 -25.43
C ILE A 540 14.56 -20.93 -26.18
N PHE A 541 13.87 -21.70 -27.02
CA PHE A 541 12.60 -21.28 -27.65
C PHE A 541 11.48 -21.03 -26.64
N GLN A 542 11.36 -21.85 -25.58
CA GLN A 542 10.41 -21.59 -24.50
C GLN A 542 10.73 -20.28 -23.77
N GLN A 543 11.98 -20.07 -23.36
CA GLN A 543 12.44 -18.83 -22.72
C GLN A 543 12.10 -17.61 -23.59
N LYS A 544 12.51 -17.60 -24.87
CA LYS A 544 12.17 -16.58 -25.88
C LYS A 544 10.67 -16.25 -25.91
N THR A 545 9.81 -17.27 -25.91
CA THR A 545 8.34 -17.12 -25.93
C THR A 545 7.79 -16.40 -24.69
N VAL A 546 8.48 -16.46 -23.53
CA VAL A 546 8.10 -15.68 -22.34
C VAL A 546 8.62 -14.25 -22.39
N HIS A 547 9.78 -13.99 -22.99
CA HIS A 547 10.25 -12.62 -23.21
C HIS A 547 9.32 -11.85 -24.16
N TYR A 548 8.89 -12.48 -25.27
CA TYR A 548 7.86 -11.91 -26.15
C TYR A 548 6.55 -11.59 -25.41
N ARG A 549 6.02 -12.52 -24.59
CA ARG A 549 4.81 -12.26 -23.80
C ARG A 549 4.99 -11.07 -22.85
N LYS A 550 6.14 -10.97 -22.17
CA LYS A 550 6.46 -9.82 -21.29
C LYS A 550 6.52 -8.51 -22.08
N ILE A 551 7.02 -8.52 -23.31
CA ILE A 551 7.02 -7.33 -24.19
C ILE A 551 5.59 -6.95 -24.57
N GLU A 552 4.72 -7.91 -24.90
CA GLU A 552 3.30 -7.67 -25.26
C GLU A 552 2.45 -7.21 -24.05
N GLU A 553 2.77 -7.70 -22.84
CA GLU A 553 2.23 -7.21 -21.57
C GLU A 553 2.70 -5.78 -21.28
N ALA A 554 3.99 -5.47 -21.51
CA ALA A 554 4.57 -4.15 -21.35
C ALA A 554 4.06 -3.12 -22.39
N GLU A 555 3.84 -3.55 -23.64
CA GLU A 555 3.23 -2.78 -24.73
C GLU A 555 1.83 -2.32 -24.36
N SER A 556 1.00 -3.27 -23.91
CA SER A 556 -0.37 -3.02 -23.46
C SER A 556 -0.40 -2.03 -22.28
N GLN A 557 0.57 -2.14 -21.36
CA GLN A 557 0.70 -1.25 -20.20
C GLN A 557 1.21 0.14 -20.61
N LEU A 558 2.22 0.23 -21.48
CA LEU A 558 2.76 1.50 -21.97
C LEU A 558 1.70 2.30 -22.74
N LEU A 559 0.97 1.65 -23.66
CA LEU A 559 -0.17 2.28 -24.35
C LEU A 559 -1.25 2.74 -23.37
N THR A 560 -1.57 1.92 -22.36
CA THR A 560 -2.53 2.31 -21.32
C THR A 560 -2.04 3.54 -20.54
N GLN A 561 -0.73 3.65 -20.26
CA GLN A 561 -0.17 4.78 -19.51
C GLN A 561 -0.02 6.05 -20.36
N LEU A 562 0.23 5.95 -21.67
CA LEU A 562 0.22 7.08 -22.58
C LEU A 562 -1.22 7.62 -22.78
N LEU A 563 -2.21 6.75 -22.91
CA LEU A 563 -3.65 7.11 -22.86
C LEU A 563 -4.14 7.61 -21.47
N LYS A 564 -3.23 7.71 -20.50
CA LYS A 564 -3.41 8.26 -19.15
C LYS A 564 -2.48 9.44 -18.85
N ALA A 565 -1.65 9.82 -19.83
CA ALA A 565 -0.80 10.99 -19.78
C ALA A 565 -1.50 12.22 -20.37
N ASP A 566 -2.50 12.01 -21.24
CA ASP A 566 -3.53 12.98 -21.63
C ASP A 566 -4.31 13.40 -20.37
N ILE A 567 -4.10 14.64 -19.91
CA ILE A 567 -4.68 15.20 -18.66
C ILE A 567 -5.97 15.97 -18.96
N ASP A 568 -6.05 16.67 -20.09
CA ASP A 568 -7.22 17.49 -20.44
C ASP A 568 -8.33 16.72 -21.18
N GLY A 569 -8.00 15.52 -21.70
CA GLY A 569 -8.90 14.62 -22.41
C GLY A 569 -9.04 14.91 -23.90
N ASN A 570 -8.10 15.64 -24.52
CA ASN A 570 -8.20 16.03 -25.92
C ASN A 570 -7.87 14.90 -26.93
N GLY A 571 -7.14 13.86 -26.50
CA GLY A 571 -6.76 12.70 -27.33
C GLY A 571 -5.39 12.77 -28.00
N GLU A 572 -4.64 13.85 -27.77
CA GLU A 572 -3.27 14.12 -28.19
C GLU A 572 -2.39 14.23 -26.92
N LEU A 573 -1.06 14.16 -27.05
CA LEU A 573 -0.14 14.35 -25.93
C LEU A 573 0.76 15.57 -26.17
N SER A 574 0.71 16.54 -25.26
CA SER A 574 1.68 17.63 -25.24
C SER A 574 3.08 17.15 -24.84
N GLU A 575 4.11 17.91 -25.22
CA GLU A 575 5.50 17.74 -24.78
C GLU A 575 5.59 17.45 -23.27
N GLN A 576 4.92 18.26 -22.43
CA GLN A 576 4.98 18.14 -20.97
C GLN A 576 4.31 16.84 -20.46
N GLU A 577 3.21 16.42 -21.05
CA GLU A 577 2.50 15.18 -20.70
C GLU A 577 3.31 13.95 -21.10
N PHE A 578 3.89 13.97 -22.31
CA PHE A 578 4.80 12.93 -22.77
C PHE A 578 6.05 12.82 -21.89
N TYR A 579 6.67 13.96 -21.53
CA TYR A 579 7.80 14.01 -20.61
C TYR A 579 7.47 13.39 -19.25
N LEU A 580 6.28 13.65 -18.70
CA LEU A 580 5.83 13.04 -17.44
C LEU A 580 5.57 11.54 -17.57
N ALA A 581 5.02 11.09 -18.72
CA ALA A 581 4.81 9.68 -19.03
C ALA A 581 6.14 8.91 -19.15
N GLU A 582 7.10 9.46 -19.88
CA GLU A 582 8.42 8.85 -20.02
C GLU A 582 9.26 8.95 -18.75
N ALA A 583 9.20 10.05 -17.99
CA ALA A 583 9.84 10.13 -16.68
C ALA A 583 9.28 9.07 -15.70
N TRP A 584 7.97 8.80 -15.75
CA TRP A 584 7.36 7.69 -15.02
C TRP A 584 7.81 6.32 -15.56
N TRP A 585 7.81 6.12 -16.88
CA TRP A 585 8.20 4.87 -17.53
C TRP A 585 9.67 4.52 -17.27
N MET A 586 10.57 5.50 -17.38
CA MET A 586 11.96 5.39 -16.96
C MET A 586 12.09 5.02 -15.49
N LYS A 587 11.28 5.59 -14.59
CA LYS A 587 11.34 5.28 -13.14
C LYS A 587 10.66 3.94 -12.79
N SER A 588 9.79 3.41 -13.65
CA SER A 588 9.01 2.17 -13.47
C SER A 588 9.85 0.88 -13.52
N THR A 589 9.39 -0.15 -12.81
CA THR A 589 9.92 -1.53 -12.87
C THR A 589 9.35 -2.34 -14.05
N LEU A 590 8.34 -1.81 -14.74
CA LEU A 590 7.70 -2.43 -15.91
C LEU A 590 8.49 -2.21 -17.21
N ASN A 591 9.42 -1.26 -17.21
CA ASN A 591 10.25 -0.95 -18.36
C ASN A 591 11.17 -2.14 -18.70
N PRO A 592 11.05 -2.75 -19.90
CA PRO A 592 11.77 -3.97 -20.24
C PRO A 592 13.30 -3.80 -20.31
N THR A 593 13.83 -2.57 -20.43
CA THR A 593 15.28 -2.31 -20.36
C THR A 593 15.82 -2.47 -18.93
N LYS A 594 14.96 -2.34 -17.92
CA LYS A 594 15.29 -2.49 -16.49
C LYS A 594 15.06 -3.90 -15.95
N ILE A 595 14.34 -4.75 -16.68
CA ILE A 595 14.23 -6.18 -16.36
C ILE A 595 15.58 -6.82 -16.70
N SER A 596 16.39 -7.16 -15.70
CA SER A 596 17.62 -7.91 -15.96
C SER A 596 17.25 -9.24 -16.61
N LEU A 597 17.87 -9.52 -17.76
CA LEU A 597 17.61 -10.73 -18.54
C LEU A 597 18.38 -11.96 -17.99
N PHE A 598 19.14 -11.74 -16.92
CA PHE A 598 19.97 -12.67 -16.15
C PHE A 598 19.95 -12.26 -14.66
#